data_AF-A0AA41X0K8-F1
#
_entry.id   AF-A0AA41X0K8-F1
#
_cell.length_a   1.000
_cell.length_b   1.000
_cell.length_c   1.000
_cell.angle_alpha   90.00
_cell.angle_beta   90.00
_cell.angle_gamma   90.00
#
_symmetry.space_group_name_H-M   'P 1'
#
loop_
_entity.id
_entity.type
_entity.pdbx_description
1 polymer ?
#
loop_
_entity_poly.entity_id
_entity_poly.type
_entity_poly.pdbx_seq_one_letter_code
_entity_poly.pdbx_strand_id
1 'polypeptide(L)'
;HFGYYDIFLVDASTGFVVYSAFKELDYATSLTSGPYAQSGLADAYRGALALDDSKTSYLTDFRSYLPSYDAQAAFVSSPIAQNG
;
A
#
# COMPACT_ATOMS: atom_id res chain seq x y z
N HIS A 1 -3.45 22.25 2.31
CA HIS A 1 -2.92 21.28 1.35
C HIS A 1 -3.38 19.90 1.79
N PHE A 2 -4.36 19.30 1.11
CA PHE A 2 -4.67 17.88 1.27
C PHE A 2 -3.88 17.14 0.18
N GLY A 3 -2.61 16.87 0.48
CA GLY A 3 -1.75 16.07 -0.37
C GLY A 3 -1.64 14.69 0.25
N TYR A 4 -1.90 13.64 -0.54
CA TYR A 4 -1.46 12.30 -0.16
C TYR A 4 0.05 12.35 0.10
N TYR A 5 0.49 11.81 1.22
CA TYR A 5 1.90 11.85 1.61
C TYR A 5 2.76 11.08 0.61
N ASP A 6 2.32 9.89 0.21
CA ASP A 6 3.00 9.07 -0.79
C ASP A 6 1.98 8.32 -1.67
N ILE A 7 2.40 7.88 -2.84
CA ILE A 7 1.64 7.05 -3.78
C ILE A 7 2.45 5.80 -4.09
N PHE A 8 1.84 4.64 -3.85
CA PHE A 8 2.47 3.33 -4.06
C PHE A 8 1.90 2.62 -5.28
N LEU A 9 2.76 1.97 -6.06
CA LEU A 9 2.37 0.88 -6.95
C LEU A 9 2.97 -0.40 -6.41
N VAL A 10 2.12 -1.40 -6.19
CA VAL A 10 2.51 -2.71 -5.69
C VAL A 10 2.18 -3.74 -6.76
N ASP A 11 3.13 -4.61 -7.07
CA ASP A 11 2.90 -5.74 -7.95
C ASP A 11 1.90 -6.71 -7.30
N ALA A 12 0.77 -6.93 -7.96
CA ALA A 12 -0.35 -7.69 -7.40
C ALA A 12 0.03 -9.15 -7.10
N SER A 13 0.87 -9.76 -7.94
CA SER A 13 1.22 -11.18 -7.85
C SER A 13 2.29 -11.48 -6.80
N THR A 14 3.23 -10.55 -6.60
CA THR A 14 4.42 -10.77 -5.76
C THR A 14 4.38 -9.97 -4.45
N GLY A 15 3.60 -8.88 -4.41
CA GLY A 15 3.53 -7.95 -3.29
C GLY A 15 4.73 -7.01 -3.18
N PHE A 16 5.58 -6.90 -4.20
CA PHE A 16 6.68 -5.95 -4.21
C PHE A 16 6.19 -4.52 -4.44
N VAL A 17 6.69 -3.58 -3.63
CA VAL A 17 6.53 -2.15 -3.86
C VAL A 17 7.42 -1.74 -5.03
N VAL A 18 6.85 -1.66 -6.23
CA VAL A 18 7.58 -1.34 -7.48
C VAL A 18 7.65 0.17 -7.73
N TYR A 19 6.81 0.97 -7.06
CA TYR A 19 6.87 2.42 -7.07
C TYR A 19 6.48 3.01 -5.71
N SER A 20 7.18 4.07 -5.33
CA SER A 20 6.79 5.05 -4.32
C SER A 20 7.27 6.42 -4.82
N ALA A 21 6.52 7.49 -4.56
CA ALA A 21 6.92 8.86 -4.90
C ALA A 21 8.12 9.28 -4.04
N PHE A 22 8.10 8.96 -2.74
CA PHE A 22 9.13 9.33 -1.77
C PHE A 22 10.30 8.33 -1.67
N LYS A 23 10.10 7.07 -2.07
CA LYS A 23 11.07 5.97 -2.05
C LYS A 23 11.68 5.78 -0.66
N GLU A 24 10.80 5.69 0.34
CA GLU A 24 11.19 5.38 1.71
C GLU A 24 11.62 3.91 1.87
N LEU A 25 11.80 3.45 3.10
CA LEU A 25 12.36 2.13 3.39
C LEU A 25 11.50 0.96 2.87
N ASP A 26 10.21 1.20 2.61
CA ASP A 26 9.27 0.24 2.04
C ASP A 26 9.47 -0.03 0.54
N TYR A 27 10.12 0.90 -0.18
CA TYR A 27 10.38 0.77 -1.61
C TYR A 27 11.28 -0.44 -1.90
N ALA A 28 10.95 -1.16 -2.98
CA ALA A 28 11.62 -2.39 -3.39
C ALA A 28 11.62 -3.52 -2.33
N THR A 29 10.70 -3.46 -1.35
CA THR A 29 10.46 -4.54 -0.39
C THR A 29 9.15 -5.28 -0.70
N SER A 30 9.00 -6.47 -0.12
CA SER A 30 7.79 -7.29 -0.27
C SER A 30 6.82 -7.07 0.91
N LEU A 31 5.55 -6.81 0.60
CA LEU A 31 4.46 -6.72 1.58
C LEU A 31 3.89 -8.09 1.99
N THR A 32 4.40 -9.18 1.42
CA THR A 32 4.01 -10.55 1.76
C THR A 32 5.06 -11.27 2.61
N SER A 33 6.34 -11.03 2.37
CA SER A 33 7.45 -11.75 3.02
C SER A 33 8.58 -10.83 3.50
N GLY A 34 8.51 -9.54 3.22
CA GLY A 34 9.52 -8.56 3.61
C GLY A 34 9.29 -7.95 5.01
N PRO A 35 10.14 -6.99 5.40
CA PRO A 35 10.15 -6.39 6.75
C PRO A 35 8.84 -5.68 7.10
N TYR A 36 8.08 -5.23 6.11
CA TYR A 36 6.81 -4.50 6.31
C TYR A 36 5.57 -5.34 6.03
N ALA A 37 5.67 -6.67 5.97
CA ALA A 37 4.53 -7.56 5.68
C ALA A 37 3.40 -7.51 6.73
N GLN A 38 3.72 -7.03 7.94
CA GLN A 38 2.78 -6.81 9.02
C GLN A 38 2.35 -5.34 9.16
N SER A 39 2.68 -4.47 8.20
CA SER A 39 2.38 -3.02 8.22
C SER A 39 0.99 -2.66 7.70
N GLY A 40 0.56 -1.41 7.90
CA GLY A 40 -0.68 -0.88 7.32
C GLY A 40 -0.67 -0.83 5.80
N LEU A 41 0.50 -0.62 5.18
CA LEU A 41 0.65 -0.71 3.73
C LEU A 41 0.40 -2.16 3.25
N ALA A 42 0.84 -3.15 4.02
CA ALA A 42 0.57 -4.56 3.70
C ALA A 42 -0.91 -4.94 3.92
N ASP A 43 -1.57 -4.36 4.92
CA ASP A 43 -3.02 -4.48 5.11
C ASP A 43 -3.78 -3.89 3.91
N ALA A 44 -3.38 -2.70 3.45
CA ALA A 44 -3.95 -2.07 2.27
C ALA A 44 -3.74 -2.91 1.00
N TYR A 45 -2.55 -3.46 0.79
CA TYR A 45 -2.28 -4.37 -0.32
C TYR A 45 -3.23 -5.59 -0.30
N ARG A 46 -3.36 -6.27 0.86
CA ARG A 46 -4.29 -7.40 0.99
C ARG A 46 -5.74 -6.98 0.78
N GLY A 47 -6.12 -5.82 1.29
CA GLY A 47 -7.46 -5.24 1.12
C GLY A 47 -7.80 -5.01 -0.35
N ALA A 48 -6.89 -4.42 -1.12
CA ALA A 48 -7.08 -4.22 -2.56
C ALA A 48 -7.21 -5.53 -3.34
N LEU A 49 -6.43 -6.57 -2.99
CA LEU A 49 -6.55 -7.89 -3.62
C LEU A 49 -7.87 -8.61 -3.33
N ALA A 50 -8.54 -8.26 -2.24
CA ALA A 50 -9.82 -8.84 -1.84
C ALA A 50 -11.04 -8.12 -2.44
N LEU A 51 -10.83 -7.05 -3.24
CA LEU A 51 -11.91 -6.33 -3.90
C LEU A 51 -12.25 -6.98 -5.25
N ASP A 52 -13.54 -7.27 -5.45
CA ASP A 52 -14.06 -7.85 -6.68
C ASP A 52 -14.30 -6.80 -7.80
N ASP A 53 -14.31 -5.51 -7.44
CA ASP A 53 -14.55 -4.40 -8.37
C ASP A 53 -13.40 -3.38 -8.30
N SER A 54 -12.76 -3.15 -9.45
CA SER A 54 -11.69 -2.16 -9.63
C SER A 54 -12.12 -0.70 -9.41
N LYS A 55 -13.41 -0.43 -9.31
CA LYS A 55 -13.97 0.90 -8.98
C LYS A 55 -14.16 1.12 -7.49
N THR A 56 -13.91 0.10 -6.67
CA THR A 56 -14.00 0.19 -5.21
C THR A 56 -12.63 0.42 -4.58
N SER A 57 -12.63 0.84 -3.33
CA SER A 57 -11.42 1.11 -2.56
C SER A 57 -11.52 0.54 -1.16
N TYR A 58 -10.38 0.12 -0.62
CA TYR A 58 -10.23 -0.37 0.74
C TYR A 58 -9.48 0.66 1.58
N LEU A 59 -10.06 1.03 2.72
CA LEU A 59 -9.46 1.95 3.70
C LEU A 59 -8.84 1.12 4.84
N THR A 60 -7.55 1.31 5.07
CA THR A 60 -6.84 0.84 6.26
C THR A 60 -6.75 1.99 7.26
N ASP A 61 -7.21 1.75 8.49
CA ASP A 61 -7.21 2.75 9.56
C ASP A 61 -5.78 3.10 10.03
N PHE A 62 -5.66 4.15 10.82
CA PHE A 62 -4.39 4.69 11.29
C PHE A 62 -3.63 3.72 12.17
N ARG A 63 -2.35 3.55 11.87
CA ARG A 63 -1.38 2.85 12.71
C ARG A 63 0.02 3.45 12.53
N SER A 64 0.89 3.18 13.50
CA SER A 64 2.31 3.53 13.37
C SER A 64 2.88 2.90 12.11
N TYR A 65 3.55 3.71 11.31
CA TYR A 65 4.16 3.30 10.05
C TYR A 65 5.63 3.69 10.01
N LEU A 66 6.48 2.72 10.35
CA LEU A 66 7.92 2.90 10.49
C LEU A 66 8.59 3.55 9.25
N PRO A 67 8.25 3.18 7.99
CA PRO A 67 8.86 3.82 6.82
C PRO A 67 8.69 5.34 6.80
N SER A 68 7.59 5.87 7.35
CA SER A 68 7.32 7.30 7.46
C SER A 68 7.67 7.85 8.86
N TYR A 69 8.83 7.46 9.40
CA TYR A 69 9.35 7.91 10.69
C TYR A 69 8.40 7.64 11.88
N ASP A 70 7.72 6.49 11.87
CA ASP A 70 6.72 6.09 12.87
C ASP A 70 5.53 7.07 13.02
N ALA A 71 5.30 7.92 12.02
CA ALA A 71 4.07 8.69 11.95
C ALA A 71 2.84 7.78 11.86
N GLN A 72 1.70 8.26 12.37
CA GLN A 72 0.41 7.60 12.16
C GLN A 72 0.01 7.73 10.69
N ALA A 73 -0.16 6.59 10.02
CA ALA A 73 -0.56 6.53 8.61
C ALA A 73 -1.80 5.66 8.43
N ALA A 74 -2.71 6.14 7.59
CA ALA A 74 -3.83 5.40 7.04
C ALA A 74 -3.63 5.27 5.52
N PHE A 75 -4.20 4.24 4.91
CA PHE A 75 -4.00 3.95 3.50
C PHE A 75 -5.34 3.75 2.80
N VAL A 76 -5.46 4.28 1.59
CA VAL A 76 -6.55 3.95 0.66
C VAL A 76 -5.93 3.18 -0.49
N SER A 77 -6.54 2.06 -0.86
CA SER A 77 -6.03 1.16 -1.89
C SER A 77 -7.13 0.67 -2.81
N SER A 78 -6.78 0.37 -4.06
CA SER A 78 -7.71 -0.13 -5.08
C SER A 78 -6.92 -0.99 -6.07
N PRO A 79 -7.47 -2.11 -6.58
CA PRO A 79 -6.79 -2.91 -7.57
C PRO A 79 -6.80 -2.21 -8.94
N ILE A 80 -5.70 -2.32 -9.67
CA ILE A 80 -5.60 -1.85 -11.05
C ILE A 80 -5.88 -3.04 -11.97
N ALA A 81 -7.04 -3.02 -12.65
CA ALA A 81 -7.42 -4.04 -13.62
C ALA A 81 -7.17 -3.54 -15.06
N GLN A 82 -6.67 -4.42 -15.93
CA GLN A 82 -6.65 -4.17 -17.37
C GLN A 82 -8.00 -4.59 -17.96
N ASN A 83 -8.69 -3.64 -18.62
CA ASN A 83 -9.96 -3.81 -19.33
C ASN A 83 -11.27 -3.89 -18.52
N GLY A 84 -11.29 -3.41 -17.27
CA GLY A 84 -12.51 -3.04 -16.55
C GLY A 84 -13.55 -4.14 -16.37
#